data_AF-A0A511H8F3-F1
#
_entry.id   AF-A0A511H8F3-F1
#
_cell.length_a   1.000
_cell.length_b   1.000
_cell.length_c   1.000
_cell.angle_alpha   90.00
_cell.angle_beta   90.00
_cell.angle_gamma   90.00
#
_symmetry.space_group_name_H-M   'P 1'
#
loop_
_entity.id
_entity.type
_entity.pdbx_description
1 polymer ?
#
loop_
_entity_poly.entity_id
_entity_poly.type
_entity_poly.pdbx_seq_one_letter_code
_entity_poly.pdbx_strand_id
1 'polypeptide(L)'
;MNATLLQLHHREAFEQTVTRALTAGAGAGVLHLALTRVGVPLPLAWLVPAAVVLGCARGDKWDRVLLGGLGVLLTALPYALGMAPGWTVAFSAAAAGALLVRSRLSERGENGQVAEARPTLFHFGLGAALCTGLTLGGMEVSRVFSARLADLATPALLSAGVAGGILGLFVGLSAVAAHLALSADPVEARVEALLPQLAGDFRALTERALNLYRQCGQSLAMLPREPAREELARTLGKMTRDAAELASEWAGVEAQIEERAQADLQAEREDLERSARASTDAIARRQLELAAASLGEEVERLGTLKQRRERILARLRAEVAQLERARVALLSLRSGQAQLKAAELSALARRFRALSSLQREEAHSMEDVSSMIQGASMHSPPLEVRQAEGEEGPASGPASGQPRVGES
;
A
#
# COMPACT_ATOMS: atom_id res chain seq x y z
N MET A 1 -13.58 -13.66 17.82
CA MET A 1 -13.27 -12.32 18.39
C MET A 1 -11.85 -12.38 18.91
N ASN A 2 -10.87 -12.01 18.07
CA ASN A 2 -9.48 -11.99 18.48
C ASN A 2 -9.28 -10.78 19.39
N ALA A 3 -8.74 -11.02 20.60
CA ALA A 3 -8.30 -9.94 21.47
C ALA A 3 -7.26 -9.13 20.70
N THR A 4 -7.64 -7.94 20.26
CA THR A 4 -6.74 -6.95 19.68
C THR A 4 -5.81 -6.49 20.79
N LEU A 5 -4.72 -7.23 20.98
CA LEU A 5 -3.60 -6.82 21.82
C LEU A 5 -3.12 -5.46 21.28
N LEU A 6 -3.50 -4.42 22.00
CA LEU A 6 -3.20 -3.03 21.71
C LEU A 6 -1.71 -2.82 22.00
N GLN A 7 -0.84 -3.24 21.09
CA GLN A 7 0.60 -3.13 21.25
C GLN A 7 1.04 -1.69 20.96
N LEU A 8 1.58 -1.03 21.98
CA LEU A 8 2.29 0.24 21.85
C LEU A 8 3.56 0.02 21.01
N HIS A 9 3.51 0.40 19.74
CA HIS A 9 4.68 0.35 18.87
C HIS A 9 5.59 1.56 19.19
N HIS A 10 6.88 1.30 19.40
CA HIS A 10 7.92 2.29 19.75
C HIS A 10 7.71 3.01 21.09
N ARG A 11 7.73 2.24 22.20
CA ARG A 11 7.69 2.75 23.58
C ARG A 11 8.70 3.89 23.82
N GLU A 12 9.95 3.72 23.41
CA GLU A 12 11.01 4.73 23.61
C GLU A 12 10.67 6.05 22.93
N ALA A 13 10.13 5.98 21.71
CA ALA A 13 9.75 7.17 20.97
C ALA A 13 8.63 7.90 21.72
N PHE A 14 7.62 7.17 22.22
CA PHE A 14 6.54 7.73 23.02
C PHE A 14 7.07 8.41 24.29
N GLU A 15 7.93 7.74 25.06
CA GLU A 15 8.55 8.30 26.27
C GLU A 15 9.35 9.58 25.97
N GLN A 16 10.07 9.64 24.84
CA GLN A 16 10.75 10.85 24.40
C GLN A 16 9.79 12.00 24.05
N THR A 17 8.61 11.70 23.51
CA THR A 17 7.61 12.73 23.21
C THR A 17 6.97 13.24 24.50
N VAL A 18 6.65 12.35 25.44
CA VAL A 18 6.10 12.73 26.74
C VAL A 18 7.09 13.56 27.55
N THR A 19 8.37 13.20 27.57
CA THR A 19 9.41 13.97 28.27
C THR A 19 9.61 15.36 27.65
N ARG A 20 9.58 15.48 26.32
CA ARG A 20 9.61 16.80 25.64
C ARG A 20 8.36 17.63 25.91
N ALA A 21 7.19 17.00 25.95
CA ALA A 21 5.95 17.68 26.27
C ALA A 21 5.95 18.18 27.72
N LEU A 22 6.48 17.39 28.66
CA LEU A 22 6.66 17.78 30.06
C LEU A 22 7.58 19.00 30.19
N THR A 23 8.76 18.98 29.55
CA THR A 23 9.72 20.10 29.63
C THR A 23 9.19 21.35 28.92
N ALA A 24 8.53 21.19 27.77
CA ALA A 24 7.88 22.30 27.06
C ALA A 24 6.74 22.90 27.88
N GLY A 25 5.91 22.08 28.53
CA GLY A 25 4.86 22.52 29.43
C GLY A 25 5.41 23.27 30.65
N ALA A 26 6.48 22.78 31.26
CA ALA A 26 7.13 23.46 32.38
C ALA A 26 7.68 24.84 31.98
N GLY A 27 8.34 24.92 30.82
CA GLY A 27 8.80 26.19 30.25
C GLY A 27 7.64 27.16 29.95
N ALA A 28 6.53 26.64 29.41
CA ALA A 28 5.32 27.40 29.17
C ALA A 28 4.72 27.97 30.47
N GLY A 29 4.71 27.20 31.56
CA GLY A 29 4.27 27.68 32.87
C GLY A 29 5.11 28.84 33.41
N VAL A 30 6.44 28.74 33.31
CA VAL A 30 7.35 29.84 33.71
C VAL A 30 7.15 31.06 32.80
N LEU A 31 6.99 30.87 31.49
CA LEU A 31 6.73 31.95 30.56
C LEU A 31 5.39 32.64 30.84
N HIS A 32 4.35 31.89 31.19
CA HIS A 32 3.06 32.43 31.60
C HIS A 32 3.19 33.30 32.86
N LEU A 33 3.99 32.90 33.85
CA LEU A 33 4.28 33.72 35.02
C LEU A 33 5.02 35.01 34.64
N ALA A 34 6.01 34.94 33.74
CA ALA A 34 6.73 36.13 33.29
C ALA A 34 5.79 37.12 32.56
N LEU A 35 4.93 36.62 31.66
CA LEU A 35 3.98 37.43 30.90
C LEU A 35 2.94 38.10 31.80
N THR A 36 2.41 37.37 32.78
CA THR A 36 1.47 37.95 33.76
C THR A 36 2.11 39.04 34.60
N ARG A 37 3.40 38.93 34.94
CA ARG A 37 4.16 39.99 35.62
C ARG A 37 4.38 41.24 34.77
N VAL A 38 4.44 41.09 33.45
CA VAL A 38 4.59 42.19 32.48
C VAL A 38 3.23 42.79 32.08
N GLY A 39 2.12 42.21 32.56
CA GLY A 39 0.77 42.70 32.28
C GLY A 39 0.17 42.18 30.97
N VAL A 40 0.69 41.08 30.43
CA VAL A 40 0.16 40.42 29.22
C VAL A 40 -0.59 39.14 29.64
N PRO A 41 -1.93 39.19 29.76
CA PRO A 41 -2.72 38.04 30.23
C PRO A 41 -2.94 37.04 29.10
N LEU A 42 -1.98 36.14 28.88
CA LEU A 42 -2.14 35.01 27.96
C LEU A 42 -2.60 33.76 28.71
N PRO A 43 -3.67 33.07 28.26
CA PRO A 43 -4.19 31.91 28.97
C PRO A 43 -3.20 30.74 28.91
N LEU A 44 -2.91 30.14 30.08
CA LEU A 44 -2.06 28.96 30.21
C LEU A 44 -2.56 27.78 29.34
N ALA A 45 -3.89 27.65 29.21
CA ALA A 45 -4.54 26.62 28.40
C ALA A 45 -4.34 26.76 26.89
N TRP A 46 -3.82 27.90 26.42
CA TRP A 46 -3.33 28.07 25.06
C TRP A 46 -1.83 27.82 24.98
N LEU A 47 -1.09 28.44 25.91
CA LEU A 47 0.37 28.50 25.88
C LEU A 47 1.00 27.12 26.04
N VAL A 48 0.42 26.25 26.87
CA VAL A 48 0.93 24.88 27.07
C VAL A 48 0.72 24.00 25.82
N PRO A 49 -0.49 23.84 25.24
CA PRO A 49 -0.64 23.09 23.99
C PRO A 49 0.23 23.61 22.85
N ALA A 50 0.35 24.93 22.68
CA ALA A 50 1.21 25.54 21.67
C ALA A 50 2.70 25.19 21.89
N ALA A 51 3.19 25.32 23.13
CA ALA A 51 4.56 24.99 23.49
C ALA A 51 4.86 23.49 23.33
N VAL A 52 3.92 22.63 23.68
CA VAL A 52 4.07 21.17 23.51
C VAL A 52 4.16 20.80 22.04
N VAL A 53 3.31 21.35 21.17
CA VAL A 53 3.40 21.12 19.72
C VAL A 53 4.74 21.62 19.18
N LEU A 54 5.19 22.79 19.62
CA LEU A 54 6.45 23.37 19.17
C LEU A 54 7.68 22.56 19.64
N GLY A 55 7.68 22.09 20.89
CA GLY A 55 8.73 21.24 21.45
C GLY A 55 8.72 19.81 20.92
N CYS A 56 7.55 19.34 20.44
CA CYS A 56 7.37 18.01 19.85
C CYS A 56 7.32 18.03 18.32
N ALA A 57 7.56 19.18 17.68
CA ALA A 57 7.63 19.28 16.22
C ALA A 57 8.81 18.45 15.71
N ARG A 58 8.51 17.41 14.94
CA ARG A 58 9.48 16.52 14.29
C ARG A 58 9.29 16.58 12.77
N GLY A 59 10.33 16.21 12.03
CA GLY A 59 10.38 16.34 10.57
C GLY A 59 11.58 17.15 10.08
N ASP A 60 11.53 17.50 8.79
CA ASP A 60 12.50 18.37 8.13
C ASP A 60 12.41 19.81 8.64
N LYS A 61 13.38 20.67 8.28
CA LYS A 61 13.39 22.08 8.71
C LYS A 61 12.08 22.79 8.38
N TRP A 62 11.57 22.58 7.17
CA TRP A 62 10.29 23.14 6.72
C TRP A 62 9.09 22.54 7.45
N ASP A 63 9.07 21.23 7.66
CA ASP A 63 8.03 20.58 8.43
C ASP A 63 7.95 21.12 9.86
N ARG A 64 9.11 21.33 10.52
CA ARG A 64 9.15 21.90 11.87
C ARG A 64 8.66 23.34 11.92
N VAL A 65 9.02 24.15 10.93
CA VAL A 65 8.55 25.55 10.83
C VAL A 65 7.05 25.58 10.58
N LEU A 66 6.55 24.76 9.66
CA LEU A 66 5.13 24.67 9.35
C LEU A 66 4.33 24.14 10.54
N LEU A 67 4.77 23.04 11.17
CA LEU A 67 4.12 22.47 12.36
C LEU A 67 4.18 23.43 13.55
N GLY A 68 5.30 24.15 13.73
CA GLY A 68 5.43 25.17 14.76
C GLY A 68 4.48 26.34 14.54
N GLY A 69 4.47 26.91 13.33
CA GLY A 69 3.58 28.02 12.97
C GLY A 69 2.11 27.64 13.06
N LEU A 70 1.76 26.45 12.57
CA LEU A 70 0.40 25.92 12.58
C LEU A 70 -0.03 25.50 14.00
N GLY A 71 0.91 25.05 14.83
CA GLY A 71 0.72 24.81 16.26
C GLY A 71 0.36 26.07 17.03
N VAL A 72 1.07 27.18 16.78
CA VAL A 72 0.74 28.47 17.41
C VAL A 72 -0.58 29.03 16.86
N LEU A 73 -0.79 28.98 15.54
CA LEU A 73 -1.97 29.54 14.89
C LEU A 73 -3.26 28.79 15.25
N LEU A 74 -3.30 27.47 15.09
CA LEU A 74 -4.52 26.68 15.32
C LEU A 74 -4.91 26.65 16.79
N THR A 75 -3.94 26.64 17.70
CA THR A 75 -4.25 26.70 19.14
C THR A 75 -4.73 28.08 19.55
N ALA A 76 -4.28 29.16 18.87
CA ALA A 76 -4.69 30.54 19.16
C ALA A 76 -6.05 30.90 18.55
N LEU A 77 -6.47 30.20 17.48
CA LEU A 77 -7.70 30.49 16.75
C LEU A 77 -8.95 30.55 17.65
N PRO A 78 -9.20 29.60 18.58
CA PRO A 78 -10.37 29.65 19.45
C PRO A 78 -10.38 30.89 20.35
N TYR A 79 -9.21 31.34 20.80
CA TYR A 79 -9.05 32.55 21.59
C TYR A 79 -9.30 33.81 20.75
N ALA A 80 -8.73 33.87 19.54
CA ALA A 80 -8.95 34.98 18.61
C ALA A 80 -10.43 35.12 18.20
N LEU A 81 -11.17 34.01 18.13
CA LEU A 81 -12.60 33.97 17.84
C LEU A 81 -13.48 34.32 19.07
N GLY A 82 -12.89 34.56 20.24
CA GLY A 82 -13.63 34.91 21.46
C GLY A 82 -14.54 33.80 21.98
N MET A 83 -14.18 32.53 21.76
CA MET A 83 -14.98 31.40 22.24
C MET A 83 -15.01 31.36 23.78
N ALA A 84 -16.06 30.74 24.33
CA ALA A 84 -16.16 30.52 25.77
C ALA A 84 -14.99 29.67 26.30
N PRO A 85 -14.55 29.87 27.56
CA PRO A 85 -13.29 29.31 28.07
C PRO A 85 -13.20 27.79 28.03
N GLY A 86 -14.32 27.06 28.21
CA GLY A 86 -14.32 25.60 28.07
C GLY A 86 -14.06 25.15 26.63
N TRP A 87 -14.67 25.85 25.66
CA TRP A 87 -14.51 25.56 24.24
C TRP A 87 -13.14 25.96 23.72
N THR A 88 -12.54 27.06 24.22
CA THR A 88 -11.18 27.46 23.82
C THR A 88 -10.16 26.39 24.20
N VAL A 89 -10.23 25.86 25.43
CA VAL A 89 -9.36 24.75 25.87
C VAL A 89 -9.60 23.50 25.03
N ALA A 90 -10.88 23.18 24.76
CA ALA A 90 -11.21 21.98 24.00
C ALA A 90 -10.66 22.05 22.56
N PHE A 91 -10.89 23.14 21.83
CA PHE A 91 -10.42 23.28 20.45
C PHE A 91 -8.89 23.46 20.36
N SER A 92 -8.26 24.16 21.31
CA SER A 92 -6.80 24.30 21.34
C SER A 92 -6.12 22.95 21.60
N ALA A 93 -6.65 22.18 22.56
CA ALA A 93 -6.17 20.84 22.86
C ALA A 93 -6.46 19.86 21.70
N ALA A 94 -7.64 19.90 21.10
CA ALA A 94 -7.98 19.10 19.93
C ALA A 94 -7.01 19.33 18.77
N ALA A 95 -6.72 20.60 18.46
CA ALA A 95 -5.74 20.97 17.45
C ALA A 95 -4.35 20.45 17.80
N ALA A 96 -3.88 20.65 19.05
CA ALA A 96 -2.59 20.13 19.49
C ALA A 96 -2.50 18.60 19.39
N GLY A 97 -3.55 17.87 19.76
CA GLY A 97 -3.63 16.42 19.64
C GLY A 97 -3.51 15.93 18.19
N ALA A 98 -4.23 16.57 17.26
CA ALA A 98 -4.11 16.28 15.83
C ALA A 98 -2.71 16.60 15.28
N LEU A 99 -2.09 17.69 15.75
CA LEU A 99 -0.75 18.08 15.33
C LEU A 99 0.35 17.19 15.89
N LEU A 100 0.18 16.60 17.07
CA LEU A 100 1.09 15.58 17.59
C LEU A 100 1.04 14.29 16.76
N VAL A 101 -0.13 13.93 16.21
CA VAL A 101 -0.24 12.83 15.23
C VAL A 101 0.45 13.22 13.92
N ARG A 102 0.27 14.46 13.45
CA ARG A 102 0.96 14.96 12.24
C ARG A 102 2.48 15.07 12.41
N SER A 103 2.98 15.46 13.58
CA SER A 103 4.42 15.58 13.84
C SER A 103 5.10 14.20 13.79
N ARG A 104 4.41 13.16 14.23
CA ARG A 104 4.85 11.76 14.07
C ARG A 104 4.86 11.29 12.62
N LEU A 105 3.82 11.63 11.86
CA LEU A 105 3.82 11.38 10.41
C LEU A 105 4.99 12.07 9.74
N SER A 106 5.23 13.33 10.08
CA SER A 106 6.33 14.10 9.52
C SER A 106 7.68 13.49 9.90
N GLU A 107 7.89 12.99 11.12
CA GLU A 107 9.10 12.24 11.46
C GLU A 107 9.34 11.02 10.55
N ARG A 108 8.26 10.33 10.14
CA ARG A 108 8.32 9.13 9.31
C ARG A 108 8.38 9.40 7.80
N GLY A 109 8.01 10.60 7.36
CA GLY A 109 7.84 10.95 5.94
C GLY A 109 6.41 10.78 5.45
N GLU A 110 6.04 11.57 4.43
CA GLU A 110 4.67 11.64 3.91
C GLU A 110 4.18 10.30 3.33
N ASN A 111 5.12 9.49 2.84
CA ASN A 111 4.86 8.15 2.32
C ASN A 111 5.03 7.02 3.36
N GLY A 112 5.42 7.36 4.60
CA GLY A 112 5.71 6.41 5.68
C GLY A 112 6.94 5.54 5.39
N GLN A 113 7.40 4.82 6.42
CA GLN A 113 8.35 3.74 6.22
C GLN A 113 7.61 2.54 5.61
N VAL A 114 8.26 1.81 4.71
CA VAL A 114 7.81 0.51 4.18
C VAL A 114 7.48 -0.41 5.36
N ALA A 115 6.32 -1.08 5.34
CA ALA A 115 5.85 -1.98 6.39
C ALA A 115 5.53 -1.32 7.75
N GLU A 116 5.29 0.00 7.80
CA GLU A 116 4.78 0.67 9.00
C GLU A 116 3.31 1.09 8.84
N ALA A 117 2.54 0.91 9.92
CA ALA A 117 1.14 1.31 10.03
C ALA A 117 0.94 2.81 9.73
N ARG A 118 0.01 3.11 8.81
CA ARG A 118 -0.32 4.49 8.43
C ARG A 118 -1.42 5.04 9.36
N PRO A 119 -1.25 6.22 9.96
CA PRO A 119 -2.32 6.84 10.73
C PRO A 119 -3.42 7.33 9.78
N THR A 120 -4.61 6.77 9.98
CA THR A 120 -5.86 7.14 9.31
C THR A 120 -6.50 8.37 9.97
N LEU A 121 -7.56 8.92 9.35
CA LEU A 121 -8.37 10.00 9.94
C LEU A 121 -8.85 9.70 11.37
N PHE A 122 -9.07 8.41 11.67
CA PHE A 122 -9.40 7.96 13.03
C PHE A 122 -8.32 8.31 14.06
N HIS A 123 -7.03 8.23 13.70
CA HIS A 123 -5.94 8.55 14.62
C HIS A 123 -5.89 10.05 14.95
N PHE A 124 -6.20 10.90 13.97
CA PHE A 124 -6.34 12.35 14.19
C PHE A 124 -7.54 12.67 15.08
N GLY A 125 -8.68 12.03 14.83
CA GLY A 125 -9.88 12.18 15.66
C GLY A 125 -9.65 11.68 17.10
N LEU A 126 -9.03 10.52 17.26
CA LEU A 126 -8.68 9.95 18.55
C LEU A 126 -7.65 10.83 19.29
N GLY A 127 -6.62 11.32 18.60
CA GLY A 127 -5.63 12.23 19.16
C GLY A 127 -6.27 13.54 19.63
N ALA A 128 -7.19 14.11 18.83
CA ALA A 128 -7.93 15.31 19.20
C ALA A 128 -8.85 15.09 20.41
N ALA A 129 -9.60 13.98 20.43
CA ALA A 129 -10.50 13.65 21.53
C ALA A 129 -9.75 13.36 22.84
N LEU A 130 -8.68 12.56 22.77
CA LEU A 130 -7.83 12.26 23.93
C LEU A 130 -7.15 13.51 24.45
N CYS A 131 -6.61 14.36 23.58
CA CYS A 131 -5.95 15.60 24.01
C CYS A 131 -6.94 16.54 24.69
N THR A 132 -8.14 16.66 24.15
CA THR A 132 -9.23 17.47 24.77
C THR A 132 -9.56 16.96 26.17
N GLY A 133 -9.88 15.68 26.31
CA GLY A 133 -10.24 15.09 27.60
C GLY A 133 -9.11 15.15 28.62
N LEU A 134 -7.89 14.79 28.22
CA LEU A 134 -6.71 14.81 29.09
C LEU A 134 -6.33 16.24 29.50
N THR A 135 -6.42 17.22 28.60
CA THR A 135 -6.09 18.62 28.95
C THR A 135 -7.12 19.20 29.92
N LEU A 136 -8.41 18.92 29.73
CA LEU A 136 -9.46 19.33 30.67
C LEU A 136 -9.24 18.70 32.06
N GLY A 137 -8.94 17.39 32.12
CA GLY A 137 -8.58 16.74 33.37
C GLY A 137 -7.29 17.29 34.00
N GLY A 138 -6.28 17.54 33.17
CA GLY A 138 -4.99 18.10 33.58
C GLY A 138 -5.11 19.51 34.17
N MET A 139 -6.06 20.32 33.70
CA MET A 139 -6.35 21.64 34.26
C MET A 139 -6.84 21.56 35.70
N GLU A 140 -7.73 20.61 36.01
CA GLU A 140 -8.21 20.43 37.39
C GLU A 140 -7.12 19.86 38.29
N VAL A 141 -6.34 18.88 37.81
CA VAL A 141 -5.19 18.36 38.55
C VAL A 141 -4.16 19.46 38.83
N SER A 142 -3.84 20.27 37.83
CA SER A 142 -2.91 21.40 37.94
C SER A 142 -3.42 22.46 38.91
N ARG A 143 -4.72 22.76 38.91
CA ARG A 143 -5.35 23.68 39.88
C ARG A 143 -5.23 23.17 41.31
N VAL A 144 -5.56 21.90 41.56
CA VAL A 144 -5.46 21.28 42.89
C VAL A 144 -4.01 21.28 43.38
N PHE A 145 -3.05 20.89 42.53
CA PHE A 145 -1.64 20.89 42.88
C PHE A 145 -1.12 22.30 43.15
N SER A 146 -1.50 23.28 42.33
CA SER A 146 -1.07 24.68 42.50
C SER A 146 -1.58 25.26 43.81
N ALA A 147 -2.81 24.94 44.22
CA ALA A 147 -3.35 25.34 45.52
C ALA A 147 -2.52 24.75 46.68
N ARG A 148 -2.18 23.46 46.62
CA ARG A 148 -1.34 22.82 47.65
C ARG A 148 0.09 23.36 47.70
N LEU A 149 0.65 23.69 46.54
CA LEU A 149 1.99 24.29 46.46
C LEU A 149 2.01 25.73 47.01
N ALA A 150 0.90 26.45 46.89
CA ALA A 150 0.74 27.76 47.52
C ALA A 150 0.67 27.64 49.05
N ASP A 151 -0.03 26.62 49.58
CA ASP A 151 -0.08 26.35 51.04
C ASP A 151 1.32 26.06 51.62
N LEU A 152 2.21 25.47 50.82
CA LEU A 152 3.61 25.14 51.18
C LEU A 152 4.59 26.31 50.98
N ALA A 153 4.11 27.52 50.68
CA ALA A 153 4.93 28.71 50.42
C ALA A 153 6.03 28.50 49.36
N THR A 154 5.76 27.66 48.36
CA THR A 154 6.76 27.36 47.31
C THR A 154 7.06 28.58 46.44
N PRO A 155 8.30 28.76 45.96
CA PRO A 155 8.64 29.85 45.05
C PRO A 155 7.75 29.87 43.80
N ALA A 156 7.23 31.04 43.43
CA ALA A 156 6.28 31.19 42.34
C ALA A 156 6.78 30.64 40.98
N LEU A 157 8.10 30.68 40.74
CA LEU A 157 8.71 30.09 39.55
C LEU A 157 8.55 28.56 39.51
N LEU A 158 8.74 27.91 40.67
CA LEU A 158 8.64 26.46 40.79
C LEU A 158 7.18 26.02 40.70
N SER A 159 6.26 26.74 41.34
CA SER A 159 4.82 26.43 41.25
C SER A 159 4.30 26.59 39.81
N ALA A 160 4.69 27.66 39.11
CA ALA A 160 4.31 27.88 37.72
C ALA A 160 4.90 26.81 36.78
N GLY A 161 6.17 26.44 36.97
CA GLY A 161 6.81 25.36 36.22
C GLY A 161 6.14 24.01 36.44
N VAL A 162 5.78 23.67 37.68
CA VAL A 162 5.06 22.42 38.00
C VAL A 162 3.66 22.42 37.38
N ALA A 163 2.91 23.52 37.49
CA ALA A 163 1.57 23.64 36.94
C ALA A 163 1.55 23.47 35.40
N GLY A 164 2.51 24.11 34.71
CA GLY A 164 2.69 23.95 33.27
C GLY A 164 3.20 22.56 32.89
N GLY A 165 4.09 21.96 33.70
CA GLY A 165 4.60 20.61 33.50
C GLY A 165 3.50 19.55 33.59
N ILE A 166 2.62 19.63 34.60
CA ILE A 166 1.45 18.75 34.73
C ILE A 166 0.60 18.83 33.46
N LEU A 167 0.26 20.03 33.00
CA LEU A 167 -0.52 20.19 31.77
C LEU A 167 0.23 19.64 30.55
N GLY A 168 1.53 19.90 30.43
CA GLY A 168 2.37 19.37 29.36
C GLY A 168 2.42 17.84 29.35
N LEU A 169 2.40 17.21 30.51
CA LEU A 169 2.29 15.75 30.66
C LEU A 169 0.96 15.24 30.10
N PHE A 170 -0.16 15.84 30.49
CA PHE A 170 -1.49 15.43 30.02
C PHE A 170 -1.65 15.61 28.50
N VAL A 171 -1.14 16.72 27.95
CA VAL A 171 -1.09 16.93 26.49
C VAL A 171 -0.14 15.92 25.84
N GLY A 172 1.02 15.63 26.43
CA GLY A 172 1.98 14.65 25.93
C GLY A 172 1.43 13.21 25.90
N LEU A 173 0.62 12.83 26.90
CA LEU A 173 -0.06 11.54 26.96
C LEU A 173 -1.05 11.34 25.81
N SER A 174 -1.63 12.42 25.26
CA SER A 174 -2.52 12.29 24.09
C SER A 174 -1.79 11.81 22.84
N ALA A 175 -0.45 11.93 22.80
CA ALA A 175 0.36 11.42 21.71
C ALA A 175 0.28 9.89 21.58
N VAL A 176 -0.25 9.16 22.57
CA VAL A 176 -0.55 7.71 22.47
C VAL A 176 -1.34 7.40 21.20
N ALA A 177 -2.29 8.26 20.78
CA ALA A 177 -3.05 8.05 19.56
C ALA A 177 -2.17 7.89 18.30
N ALA A 178 -0.99 8.52 18.27
CA ALA A 178 -0.03 8.41 17.17
C ALA A 178 0.82 7.12 17.23
N HIS A 179 0.78 6.41 18.36
CA HIS A 179 1.52 5.17 18.64
C HIS A 179 0.65 3.91 18.58
N LEU A 180 -0.66 4.08 18.46
CA LEU A 180 -1.58 2.98 18.22
C LEU A 180 -1.51 2.59 16.75
N ALA A 181 -0.93 1.43 16.46
CA ALA A 181 -0.96 0.85 15.13
C ALA A 181 -2.34 0.23 14.86
N LEU A 182 -3.33 1.07 14.52
CA LEU A 182 -4.69 0.58 14.26
C LEU A 182 -4.91 0.15 12.81
N SER A 183 -3.94 0.37 11.92
CA SER A 183 -4.08 0.02 10.50
C SER A 183 -2.78 -0.53 9.95
N ALA A 184 -2.79 -1.81 9.56
CA ALA A 184 -1.68 -2.44 8.85
C ALA A 184 -1.36 -1.65 7.56
N ASP A 185 -0.11 -1.72 7.12
CA ASP A 185 0.31 -1.15 5.84
C ASP A 185 -0.63 -1.65 4.73
N PRO A 186 -1.20 -0.77 3.88
CA PRO A 186 -2.13 -1.20 2.82
C PRO A 186 -1.55 -2.28 1.90
N VAL A 187 -0.24 -2.29 1.67
CA VAL A 187 0.41 -3.33 0.86
C VAL A 187 0.42 -4.67 1.60
N GLU A 188 0.80 -4.67 2.88
CA GLU A 188 0.79 -5.88 3.71
C GLU A 188 -0.62 -6.44 3.89
N ALA A 189 -1.58 -5.59 4.23
CA ALA A 189 -2.98 -5.99 4.41
C ALA A 189 -3.55 -6.63 3.15
N ARG A 190 -3.20 -6.10 1.96
CA ARG A 190 -3.63 -6.68 0.68
C ARG A 190 -2.99 -8.05 0.45
N VAL A 191 -1.69 -8.18 0.68
CA VAL A 191 -0.99 -9.46 0.49
C VAL A 191 -1.48 -10.52 1.48
N GLU A 192 -1.62 -10.16 2.76
CA GLU A 192 -2.13 -11.06 3.80
C GLU A 192 -3.57 -11.53 3.53
N ALA A 193 -4.41 -10.68 2.95
CA ALA A 193 -5.74 -11.07 2.52
C ALA A 193 -5.73 -12.05 1.31
N LEU A 194 -4.72 -11.96 0.46
CA LEU A 194 -4.57 -12.82 -0.73
C LEU A 194 -3.93 -14.18 -0.42
N LEU A 195 -2.99 -14.25 0.55
CA LEU A 195 -2.26 -15.48 0.88
C LEU A 195 -3.12 -16.73 1.11
N PRO A 196 -4.29 -16.66 1.79
CA PRO A 196 -5.16 -17.83 1.98
C PRO A 196 -5.79 -18.36 0.70
N GLN A 197 -5.89 -17.53 -0.35
CA GLN A 197 -6.51 -17.88 -1.64
C GLN A 197 -5.50 -18.48 -2.62
N LEU A 198 -4.21 -18.35 -2.33
CA LEU A 198 -3.11 -18.82 -3.16
C LEU A 198 -2.68 -20.23 -2.73
N ALA A 199 -2.27 -21.05 -3.71
CA ALA A 199 -1.72 -22.37 -3.49
C ALA A 199 -0.30 -22.49 -4.09
N GLY A 200 0.37 -23.59 -3.77
CA GLY A 200 1.65 -23.99 -4.39
C GLY A 200 2.73 -22.91 -4.43
N ASP A 201 3.37 -22.80 -5.60
CA ASP A 201 4.48 -21.89 -5.87
C ASP A 201 4.09 -20.41 -5.76
N PHE A 202 2.87 -20.04 -6.17
CA PHE A 202 2.39 -18.66 -6.08
C PHE A 202 2.33 -18.20 -4.63
N ARG A 203 1.77 -19.02 -3.74
CA ARG A 203 1.75 -18.72 -2.30
C ARG A 203 3.16 -18.56 -1.74
N ALA A 204 4.06 -19.50 -2.02
CA ALA A 204 5.43 -19.47 -1.50
C ALA A 204 6.21 -18.23 -1.97
N LEU A 205 6.04 -17.83 -3.24
CA LEU A 205 6.70 -16.64 -3.80
C LEU A 205 6.10 -15.34 -3.25
N THR A 206 4.78 -15.25 -3.13
CA THR A 206 4.11 -14.07 -2.57
C THR A 206 4.41 -13.90 -1.07
N GLU A 207 4.47 -14.97 -0.30
CA GLU A 207 4.88 -14.95 1.11
C GLU A 207 6.35 -14.50 1.24
N ARG A 208 7.23 -14.99 0.35
CA ARG A 208 8.61 -14.53 0.29
C ARG A 208 8.71 -13.05 -0.07
N ALA A 209 7.92 -12.57 -1.03
CA ALA A 209 7.86 -11.16 -1.40
C ALA A 209 7.47 -10.28 -0.19
N LEU A 210 6.45 -10.68 0.58
CA LEU A 210 6.03 -9.98 1.79
C LEU A 210 7.13 -9.95 2.86
N ASN A 211 7.81 -11.08 3.08
CA ASN A 211 8.92 -11.14 4.03
C ASN A 211 10.10 -10.24 3.61
N LEU A 212 10.40 -10.19 2.31
CA LEU A 212 11.43 -9.29 1.78
C LEU A 212 11.04 -7.83 1.89
N TYR A 213 9.77 -7.51 1.63
CA TYR A 213 9.21 -6.18 1.83
C TYR A 213 9.41 -5.69 3.27
N ARG A 214 9.07 -6.54 4.26
CA ARG A 214 9.28 -6.27 5.69
C ARG A 214 10.76 -6.06 6.04
N GLN A 215 11.64 -6.93 5.55
CA GLN A 215 13.08 -6.82 5.80
C GLN A 215 13.67 -5.54 5.18
N CYS A 216 13.26 -5.20 3.96
CA CYS A 216 13.63 -3.94 3.32
C CYS A 216 13.14 -2.74 4.14
N GLY A 217 11.92 -2.78 4.66
CA GLY A 217 11.37 -1.74 5.53
C GLY A 217 12.18 -1.53 6.81
N GLN A 218 12.53 -2.61 7.51
CA GLN A 218 13.41 -2.56 8.68
C GLN A 218 14.79 -1.97 8.36
N SER A 219 15.34 -2.29 7.18
CA SER A 219 16.64 -1.74 6.76
C SER A 219 16.55 -0.24 6.38
N LEU A 220 15.44 0.18 5.76
CA LEU A 220 15.17 1.58 5.43
C LEU A 220 14.93 2.42 6.68
N ALA A 221 14.32 1.84 7.72
CA ALA A 221 14.08 2.49 9.01
C ALA A 221 15.36 3.06 9.64
N MET A 222 16.47 2.33 9.46
CA MET A 222 17.78 2.66 10.02
C MET A 222 18.55 3.73 9.22
N LEU A 223 18.07 4.11 8.04
CA LEU A 223 18.72 5.08 7.17
C LEU A 223 18.20 6.51 7.43
N PRO A 224 19.03 7.55 7.23
CA PRO A 224 18.60 8.93 7.40
C PRO A 224 17.42 9.26 6.48
N ARG A 225 16.58 10.22 6.90
CA ARG A 225 15.42 10.65 6.12
C ARG A 225 15.90 11.52 4.96
N GLU A 226 15.67 11.04 3.74
CA GLU A 226 16.04 11.69 2.49
C GLU A 226 14.98 11.43 1.43
N PRO A 227 14.79 12.31 0.44
CA PRO A 227 13.80 12.10 -0.62
C PRO A 227 14.03 10.80 -1.40
N ALA A 228 15.29 10.39 -1.56
CA ALA A 228 15.67 9.12 -2.19
C ALA A 228 15.16 7.90 -1.43
N ARG A 229 15.13 7.97 -0.09
CA ARG A 229 14.59 6.91 0.77
C ARG A 229 13.08 6.76 0.56
N GLU A 230 12.34 7.87 0.45
CA GLU A 230 10.90 7.86 0.19
C GLU A 230 10.57 7.37 -1.23
N GLU A 231 11.43 7.65 -2.21
CA GLU A 231 11.29 7.12 -3.56
C GLU A 231 11.55 5.61 -3.59
N LEU A 232 12.60 5.12 -2.91
CA LEU A 232 12.86 3.68 -2.76
C LEU A 232 11.70 2.97 -2.06
N ALA A 233 11.17 3.54 -0.99
CA ALA A 233 10.03 3.00 -0.28
C ALA A 233 8.80 2.85 -1.19
N ARG A 234 8.52 3.86 -2.02
CA ARG A 234 7.45 3.81 -3.02
C ARG A 234 7.69 2.74 -4.08
N THR A 235 8.91 2.62 -4.59
CA THR A 235 9.26 1.61 -5.59
C THR A 235 9.11 0.19 -5.02
N LEU A 236 9.58 -0.07 -3.80
CA LEU A 236 9.41 -1.37 -3.11
C LEU A 236 7.94 -1.71 -2.87
N GLY A 237 7.14 -0.72 -2.43
CA GLY A 237 5.70 -0.90 -2.25
C GLY A 237 4.97 -1.18 -3.55
N LYS A 238 5.40 -0.55 -4.65
CA LYS A 238 4.87 -0.81 -5.99
C LYS A 238 5.23 -2.22 -6.46
N MET A 239 6.50 -2.63 -6.39
CA MET A 239 6.94 -3.97 -6.80
C MET A 239 6.22 -5.08 -6.02
N THR A 240 6.05 -4.89 -4.71
CA THR A 240 5.33 -5.87 -3.86
C THR A 240 3.84 -5.92 -4.22
N ARG A 241 3.24 -4.78 -4.59
CA ARG A 241 1.86 -4.75 -5.08
C ARG A 241 1.72 -5.40 -6.45
N ASP A 242 2.61 -5.11 -7.39
CA ASP A 242 2.64 -5.71 -8.72
C ASP A 242 2.80 -7.25 -8.58
N ALA A 243 3.66 -7.73 -7.69
CA ALA A 243 3.79 -9.16 -7.36
C ALA A 243 2.49 -9.78 -6.80
N ALA A 244 1.77 -9.03 -5.96
CA ALA A 244 0.48 -9.47 -5.41
C ALA A 244 -0.63 -9.47 -6.46
N GLU A 245 -0.63 -8.49 -7.38
CA GLU A 245 -1.56 -8.40 -8.51
C GLU A 245 -1.37 -9.60 -9.45
N LEU A 246 -0.12 -9.89 -9.85
CA LEU A 246 0.23 -11.07 -10.65
C LEU A 246 -0.21 -12.39 -10.00
N ALA A 247 -0.03 -12.51 -8.68
CA ALA A 247 -0.49 -13.69 -7.95
C ALA A 247 -2.04 -13.76 -7.90
N SER A 248 -2.70 -12.61 -7.73
CA SER A 248 -4.17 -12.54 -7.68
C SER A 248 -4.84 -12.88 -9.01
N GLU A 249 -4.20 -12.62 -10.15
CA GLU A 249 -4.68 -13.02 -11.47
C GLU A 249 -4.80 -14.56 -11.62
N TRP A 250 -4.00 -15.32 -10.88
CA TRP A 250 -4.04 -16.78 -10.85
C TRP A 250 -4.77 -17.39 -9.65
N ALA A 251 -5.17 -16.55 -8.68
CA ALA A 251 -5.93 -17.01 -7.53
C ALA A 251 -7.29 -17.56 -8.00
N GLY A 252 -7.52 -18.86 -7.78
CA GLY A 252 -8.74 -19.57 -8.18
C GLY A 252 -8.62 -20.39 -9.48
N VAL A 253 -7.73 -20.03 -10.41
CA VAL A 253 -7.52 -20.80 -11.65
C VAL A 253 -6.69 -22.06 -11.38
N GLU A 254 -5.76 -22.00 -10.43
CA GLU A 254 -4.91 -23.14 -10.06
C GLU A 254 -5.70 -24.32 -9.46
N ALA A 255 -6.84 -24.05 -8.82
CA ALA A 255 -7.73 -25.10 -8.30
C ALA A 255 -8.48 -25.85 -9.43
N GLN A 256 -8.55 -25.27 -10.63
CA GLN A 256 -9.29 -25.82 -11.78
C GLN A 256 -8.36 -26.51 -12.80
N ILE A 257 -7.07 -26.17 -12.80
CA ILE A 257 -6.07 -26.81 -13.66
C ILE A 257 -5.44 -27.97 -12.89
N GLU A 258 -6.13 -29.11 -12.82
CA GLU A 258 -5.48 -30.35 -12.41
C GLU A 258 -4.50 -30.80 -13.49
N GLU A 259 -3.28 -31.13 -13.10
CA GLU A 259 -2.22 -31.58 -14.03
C GLU A 259 -2.61 -32.87 -14.76
N ARG A 260 -3.48 -33.68 -14.16
CA ARG A 260 -4.06 -34.92 -14.72
C ARG A 260 -5.11 -34.67 -15.81
N ALA A 261 -5.85 -33.57 -15.71
CA ALA A 261 -6.97 -33.28 -16.62
C ALA A 261 -6.55 -33.20 -18.09
N GLN A 262 -5.34 -32.68 -18.40
CA GLN A 262 -4.89 -32.62 -19.80
C GLN A 262 -4.58 -34.00 -20.38
N ALA A 263 -3.95 -34.89 -19.60
CA ALA A 263 -3.62 -36.24 -20.05
C ALA A 263 -4.90 -37.09 -20.20
N ASP A 264 -5.84 -36.94 -19.27
CA ASP A 264 -7.13 -37.63 -19.30
C ASP A 264 -7.98 -37.18 -20.49
N LEU A 265 -8.06 -35.87 -20.77
CA LEU A 265 -8.77 -35.34 -21.94
C LEU A 265 -8.11 -35.73 -23.26
N GLN A 266 -6.78 -35.85 -23.30
CA GLN A 266 -6.06 -36.36 -24.48
C GLN A 266 -6.38 -37.84 -24.72
N ALA A 267 -6.38 -38.66 -23.66
CA ALA A 267 -6.73 -40.07 -23.76
C ALA A 267 -8.19 -40.26 -24.22
N GLU A 268 -9.13 -39.49 -23.67
CA GLU A 268 -10.55 -39.53 -24.04
C GLU A 268 -10.77 -39.10 -25.50
N ARG A 269 -10.05 -38.07 -25.96
CA ARG A 269 -10.05 -37.69 -27.39
C ARG A 269 -9.54 -38.83 -28.29
N GLU A 270 -8.44 -39.48 -27.93
CA GLU A 270 -7.91 -40.61 -28.69
C GLU A 270 -8.87 -41.81 -28.71
N ASP A 271 -9.59 -42.05 -27.60
CA ASP A 271 -10.64 -43.07 -27.51
C ASP A 271 -11.84 -42.74 -28.42
N LEU A 272 -12.28 -41.49 -28.47
CA LEU A 272 -13.35 -41.03 -29.37
C LEU A 272 -12.94 -41.12 -30.84
N GLU A 273 -11.70 -40.73 -31.19
CA GLU A 273 -11.17 -40.89 -32.54
C GLU A 273 -11.07 -42.36 -32.95
N ARG A 274 -10.62 -43.25 -32.05
CA ARG A 274 -10.60 -44.70 -32.29
C ARG A 274 -12.00 -45.27 -32.47
N SER A 275 -12.97 -44.83 -31.66
CA SER A 275 -14.37 -45.24 -31.74
C SER A 275 -15.04 -44.76 -33.03
N ALA A 276 -14.73 -43.54 -33.49
CA ALA A 276 -15.21 -43.02 -34.77
C ALA A 276 -14.72 -43.85 -35.96
N ARG A 277 -13.45 -44.30 -35.94
CA ARG A 277 -12.87 -45.15 -36.99
C ARG A 277 -13.46 -46.56 -37.02
N ALA A 278 -13.88 -47.08 -35.87
CA ALA A 278 -14.49 -48.41 -35.74
C ALA A 278 -16.00 -48.42 -36.04
N SER A 279 -16.66 -47.26 -36.03
CA SER A 279 -18.11 -47.15 -36.27
C SER A 279 -18.47 -47.35 -37.74
N THR A 280 -19.43 -48.24 -37.99
CA THR A 280 -19.98 -48.49 -39.34
C THR A 280 -21.12 -47.54 -39.70
N ASP A 281 -21.77 -46.91 -38.71
CA ASP A 281 -22.82 -45.92 -38.92
C ASP A 281 -22.21 -44.53 -39.17
N ALA A 282 -22.58 -43.91 -40.30
CA ALA A 282 -22.11 -42.61 -40.73
C ALA A 282 -22.57 -41.48 -39.81
N ILE A 283 -23.77 -41.58 -39.21
CA ILE A 283 -24.27 -40.55 -38.30
C ILE A 283 -23.51 -40.63 -36.98
N ALA A 284 -23.38 -41.83 -36.40
CA ALA A 284 -22.61 -42.05 -35.18
C ALA A 284 -21.14 -41.63 -35.33
N ARG A 285 -20.51 -41.96 -36.47
CA ARG A 285 -19.13 -41.54 -36.78
C ARG A 285 -18.98 -40.03 -36.78
N ARG A 286 -19.89 -39.30 -37.43
CA ARG A 286 -19.84 -37.84 -37.50
C ARG A 286 -20.02 -37.18 -36.13
N GLN A 287 -20.88 -37.75 -35.27
CA GLN A 287 -21.06 -37.25 -33.90
C GLN A 287 -19.81 -37.47 -33.04
N LEU A 288 -19.14 -38.62 -33.16
CA LEU A 288 -17.89 -38.91 -32.46
C LEU A 288 -16.74 -38.01 -32.94
N GLU A 289 -16.65 -37.73 -34.24
CA GLU A 289 -15.66 -36.81 -34.81
C GLU A 289 -15.89 -35.36 -34.33
N LEU A 290 -17.14 -34.91 -34.22
CA LEU A 290 -17.47 -33.60 -33.65
C LEU A 290 -17.14 -33.50 -32.16
N ALA A 291 -17.42 -34.56 -31.39
CA ALA A 291 -17.06 -34.61 -29.97
C ALA A 291 -15.54 -34.60 -29.77
N ALA A 292 -14.78 -35.37 -30.57
CA ALA A 292 -13.32 -35.36 -30.55
C ALA A 292 -12.75 -33.98 -30.94
N ALA A 293 -13.35 -33.29 -31.91
CA ALA A 293 -12.97 -31.92 -32.27
C ALA A 293 -13.20 -30.93 -31.12
N SER A 294 -14.36 -31.01 -30.44
CA SER A 294 -14.67 -30.19 -29.27
C SER A 294 -13.67 -30.40 -28.12
N LEU A 295 -13.33 -31.65 -27.79
CA LEU A 295 -12.30 -31.96 -26.79
C LEU A 295 -10.90 -31.49 -27.24
N GLY A 296 -10.62 -31.53 -28.54
CA GLY A 296 -9.40 -30.98 -29.12
C GLY A 296 -9.23 -29.49 -28.83
N GLU A 297 -10.28 -28.69 -28.99
CA GLU A 297 -10.26 -27.27 -28.62
C GLU A 297 -10.05 -27.06 -27.11
N GLU A 298 -10.65 -27.89 -26.26
CA GLU A 298 -10.48 -27.79 -24.80
C GLU A 298 -9.04 -28.12 -24.37
N VAL A 299 -8.42 -29.14 -24.96
CA VAL A 299 -7.00 -29.48 -24.73
C VAL A 299 -6.09 -28.35 -25.17
N GLU A 300 -6.36 -27.72 -26.32
CA GLU A 300 -5.60 -26.57 -26.79
C GLU A 300 -5.74 -25.39 -25.82
N ARG A 301 -6.97 -25.07 -25.39
CA ARG A 301 -7.25 -24.02 -24.39
C ARG A 301 -6.49 -24.30 -23.08
N LEU A 302 -6.51 -25.53 -22.55
CA LEU A 302 -5.74 -25.91 -21.36
C LEU A 302 -4.23 -25.74 -21.58
N GLY A 303 -3.72 -26.09 -22.76
CA GLY A 303 -2.33 -25.85 -23.15
C GLY A 303 -1.95 -24.37 -23.10
N THR A 304 -2.80 -23.49 -23.64
CA THR A 304 -2.58 -22.03 -23.58
C THR A 304 -2.60 -21.50 -22.13
N LEU A 305 -3.48 -22.04 -21.27
CA LEU A 305 -3.54 -21.67 -19.86
C LEU A 305 -2.28 -22.10 -19.10
N LYS A 306 -1.74 -23.30 -19.35
CA LYS A 306 -0.48 -23.75 -18.75
C LYS A 306 0.70 -22.85 -19.13
N GLN A 307 0.81 -22.49 -20.41
CA GLN A 307 1.84 -21.54 -20.86
C GLN A 307 1.68 -20.17 -20.20
N ARG A 308 0.45 -19.68 -20.06
CA ARG A 308 0.18 -18.41 -19.37
C ARG A 308 0.56 -18.49 -17.88
N ARG A 309 0.29 -19.62 -17.21
CA ARG A 309 0.71 -19.87 -15.82
C ARG A 309 2.22 -19.79 -15.69
N GLU A 310 2.95 -20.49 -16.54
CA GLU A 310 4.42 -20.48 -16.53
C GLU A 310 4.98 -19.07 -16.74
N ARG A 311 4.41 -18.29 -17.67
CA ARG A 311 4.81 -16.90 -17.91
C ARG A 311 4.60 -16.02 -16.69
N ILE A 312 3.45 -16.10 -16.04
CA ILE A 312 3.15 -15.26 -14.86
C ILE A 312 3.98 -15.70 -13.66
N LEU A 313 4.21 -17.00 -13.50
CA LEU A 313 5.10 -17.52 -12.46
C LEU A 313 6.55 -17.05 -12.67
N ALA A 314 7.04 -17.04 -13.92
CA ALA A 314 8.34 -16.48 -14.26
C ALA A 314 8.44 -14.97 -13.94
N ARG A 315 7.39 -14.20 -14.27
CA ARG A 315 7.29 -12.77 -13.91
C ARG A 315 7.32 -12.57 -12.39
N LEU A 316 6.57 -13.36 -11.63
CA LEU A 316 6.57 -13.30 -10.17
C LEU A 316 7.95 -13.62 -9.58
N ARG A 317 8.65 -14.64 -10.11
CA ARG A 317 10.03 -14.95 -9.70
C ARG A 317 11.00 -13.80 -9.99
N ALA A 318 10.82 -13.11 -11.11
CA ALA A 318 11.62 -11.93 -11.45
C ALA A 318 11.41 -10.78 -10.44
N GLU A 319 10.16 -10.47 -10.09
CA GLU A 319 9.83 -9.46 -9.08
C GLU A 319 10.42 -9.78 -7.70
N VAL A 320 10.28 -11.04 -7.25
CA VAL A 320 10.89 -11.51 -5.98
C VAL A 320 12.41 -11.38 -6.02
N ALA A 321 13.06 -11.71 -7.15
CA ALA A 321 14.50 -11.55 -7.31
C ALA A 321 14.93 -10.07 -7.26
N GLN A 322 14.12 -9.14 -7.78
CA GLN A 322 14.40 -7.72 -7.64
C GLN A 322 14.26 -7.24 -6.18
N LEU A 323 13.27 -7.74 -5.43
CA LEU A 323 13.13 -7.44 -4.00
C LEU A 323 14.32 -7.97 -3.18
N GLU A 324 14.81 -9.18 -3.46
CA GLU A 324 16.05 -9.71 -2.87
C GLU A 324 17.25 -8.82 -3.20
N ARG A 325 17.38 -8.39 -4.46
CA ARG A 325 18.45 -7.48 -4.88
C ARG A 325 18.38 -6.15 -4.15
N ALA A 326 17.17 -5.61 -3.96
CA ALA A 326 16.96 -4.38 -3.19
C ALA A 326 17.36 -4.57 -1.73
N ARG A 327 16.99 -5.69 -1.11
CA ARG A 327 17.41 -6.03 0.25
C ARG A 327 18.93 -6.06 0.38
N VAL A 328 19.63 -6.76 -0.52
CA VAL A 328 21.10 -6.85 -0.50
C VAL A 328 21.73 -5.47 -0.69
N ALA A 329 21.21 -4.64 -1.59
CA ALA A 329 21.70 -3.28 -1.78
C ALA A 329 21.50 -2.42 -0.52
N LEU A 330 20.35 -2.52 0.16
CA LEU A 330 20.09 -1.81 1.41
C LEU A 330 20.99 -2.30 2.56
N LEU A 331 21.30 -3.59 2.61
CA LEU A 331 22.28 -4.13 3.55
C LEU A 331 23.68 -3.56 3.30
N SER A 332 24.11 -3.41 2.04
CA SER A 332 25.41 -2.81 1.72
C SER A 332 25.51 -1.32 2.09
N LEU A 333 24.40 -0.57 1.98
CA LEU A 333 24.33 0.83 2.40
C LEU A 333 24.48 1.01 3.91
N ARG A 334 24.15 -0.02 4.70
CA ARG A 334 24.29 0.05 6.16
C ARG A 334 25.76 0.21 6.59
N SER A 335 26.69 -0.43 5.88
CA SER A 335 28.13 -0.41 6.19
C SER A 335 28.90 0.83 5.71
N GLY A 336 28.31 1.70 4.87
CA GLY A 336 29.00 2.87 4.30
C GLY A 336 29.13 4.08 5.26
N GLN A 337 29.85 5.13 4.85
CA GLN A 337 29.91 6.42 5.55
C GLN A 337 28.67 7.29 5.22
N ALA A 338 28.16 8.08 6.17
CA ALA A 338 26.87 8.77 6.09
C ALA A 338 26.69 9.70 4.86
N GLN A 339 27.74 10.37 4.37
CA GLN A 339 27.65 11.26 3.21
C GLN A 339 27.59 10.51 1.87
N LEU A 340 28.25 9.36 1.78
CA LEU A 340 28.19 8.48 0.61
C LEU A 340 26.81 7.80 0.50
N LYS A 341 26.19 7.49 1.65
CA LYS A 341 24.86 6.84 1.69
C LYS A 341 23.78 7.63 0.96
N ALA A 342 23.79 8.96 1.02
CA ALA A 342 22.76 9.78 0.39
C ALA A 342 22.80 9.71 -1.14
N ALA A 343 24.01 9.89 -1.69
CA ALA A 343 24.26 9.80 -3.13
C ALA A 343 23.99 8.37 -3.63
N GLU A 344 24.46 7.35 -2.90
CA GLU A 344 24.25 5.94 -3.23
C GLU A 344 22.76 5.55 -3.14
N LEU A 345 22.01 6.04 -2.15
CA LEU A 345 20.57 5.84 -2.04
C LEU A 345 19.83 6.43 -3.25
N SER A 346 20.17 7.65 -3.65
CA SER A 346 19.57 8.28 -4.84
C SER A 346 19.89 7.54 -6.14
N ALA A 347 21.10 6.99 -6.25
CA ALA A 347 21.51 6.20 -7.41
C ALA A 347 20.78 4.85 -7.42
N LEU A 348 20.63 4.20 -6.26
CA LEU A 348 19.87 2.97 -6.11
C LEU A 348 18.38 3.17 -6.40
N ALA A 349 17.77 4.25 -5.89
CA ALA A 349 16.37 4.61 -6.17
C ALA A 349 16.11 4.68 -7.67
N ARG A 350 16.94 5.45 -8.39
CA ARG A 350 16.87 5.62 -9.84
C ARG A 350 17.10 4.31 -10.58
N ARG A 351 18.09 3.52 -10.15
CA ARG A 351 18.41 2.22 -10.77
C ARG A 351 17.26 1.23 -10.63
N PHE A 352 16.68 1.09 -9.45
CA PHE A 352 15.53 0.19 -9.25
C PHE A 352 14.30 0.66 -10.02
N ARG A 353 14.05 1.97 -10.06
CA ARG A 353 12.98 2.54 -10.86
C ARG A 353 13.13 2.20 -12.34
N ALA A 354 14.33 2.42 -12.90
CA ALA A 354 14.64 2.09 -14.30
C ALA A 354 14.52 0.58 -14.58
N LEU A 355 15.00 -0.28 -13.68
CA LEU A 355 14.88 -1.73 -13.84
C LEU A 355 13.42 -2.20 -13.77
N SER A 356 12.62 -1.62 -12.87
CA SER A 356 11.20 -1.95 -12.75
C SER A 356 10.39 -1.49 -13.97
N SER A 357 10.72 -0.33 -14.56
CA SER A 357 10.03 0.16 -15.76
C SER A 357 10.40 -0.67 -17.00
N LEU A 358 11.68 -1.01 -17.17
CA LEU A 358 12.14 -1.83 -18.30
C LEU A 358 11.51 -3.22 -18.27
N GLN A 359 11.46 -3.89 -17.10
CA GLN A 359 10.78 -5.19 -17.00
C GLN A 359 9.29 -5.10 -17.30
N ARG A 360 8.64 -3.99 -16.93
CA ARG A 360 7.22 -3.78 -17.24
C ARG A 360 6.99 -3.55 -18.73
N GLU A 361 7.85 -2.78 -19.39
CA GLU A 361 7.81 -2.56 -20.83
C GLU A 361 8.10 -3.85 -21.62
N GLU A 362 9.07 -4.65 -21.19
CA GLU A 362 9.34 -5.99 -21.74
C GLU A 362 8.14 -6.91 -21.55
N ALA A 363 7.50 -6.91 -20.38
CA ALA A 363 6.31 -7.72 -20.11
C ALA A 363 5.13 -7.33 -21.02
N HIS A 364 4.86 -6.04 -21.18
CA HIS A 364 3.79 -5.54 -22.05
C HIS A 364 4.06 -5.84 -23.52
N SER A 365 5.28 -5.57 -24.01
CA SER A 365 5.65 -5.85 -25.41
C SER A 365 5.57 -7.35 -25.75
N MET A 366 5.95 -8.25 -24.84
CA MET A 366 5.76 -9.69 -25.05
C MET A 366 4.29 -10.11 -25.08
N GLU A 367 3.42 -9.41 -24.36
CA GLU A 367 1.98 -9.68 -24.31
C GLU A 367 1.26 -9.16 -25.57
N ASP A 368 1.66 -7.99 -26.06
CA ASP A 368 1.20 -7.44 -27.34
C ASP A 368 1.63 -8.32 -28.53
N VAL A 369 2.88 -8.79 -28.54
CA VAL A 369 3.35 -9.72 -29.58
C VAL A 369 2.60 -11.06 -29.49
N SER A 370 2.38 -11.58 -28.29
CA SER A 370 1.64 -12.85 -28.13
C SER A 370 0.17 -12.74 -28.53
N SER A 371 -0.48 -11.60 -28.25
CA SER A 371 -1.88 -11.36 -28.65
C SER A 371 -2.01 -11.11 -30.15
N MET A 372 -1.02 -10.46 -30.78
CA MET A 372 -0.97 -10.27 -32.23
C MET A 372 -0.78 -11.60 -32.98
N ILE A 373 0.04 -12.51 -32.45
CA ILE A 373 0.24 -13.86 -33.02
C ILE A 373 -1.03 -14.71 -32.86
N GLN A 374 -1.72 -14.66 -31.71
CA GLN A 374 -3.00 -15.35 -31.50
C GLN A 374 -4.13 -14.79 -32.39
N GLY A 375 -4.17 -13.47 -32.59
CA GLY A 375 -5.10 -12.84 -33.51
C GLY A 375 -4.86 -13.25 -34.97
N ALA A 376 -3.59 -13.42 -35.36
CA ALA A 376 -3.22 -13.88 -36.70
C ALA A 376 -3.53 -15.38 -36.93
N SER A 377 -3.41 -16.24 -35.91
CA SER A 377 -3.73 -17.68 -36.07
C SER A 377 -5.24 -17.95 -36.16
N MET A 378 -6.08 -17.09 -35.57
CA MET A 378 -7.55 -17.18 -35.67
C MET A 378 -8.13 -16.69 -37.00
N HIS A 379 -7.32 -16.09 -37.89
CA HIS A 379 -7.77 -15.49 -39.16
C HIS A 379 -7.28 -16.20 -40.42
N SER A 380 -6.87 -17.47 -40.33
CA SER A 380 -6.67 -18.29 -41.54
C SER A 380 -8.03 -18.79 -42.04
N PRO A 381 -8.57 -18.31 -43.18
CA PRO A 381 -9.80 -18.86 -43.75
C PRO A 381 -9.55 -20.31 -44.17
N PRO A 382 -10.57 -21.20 -44.09
CA PRO A 382 -10.40 -22.58 -44.50
C PRO A 382 -10.10 -22.60 -46.01
N LEU A 383 -9.03 -23.30 -46.38
CA LEU A 383 -8.70 -23.60 -47.77
C LEU A 383 -9.89 -24.32 -48.41
N GLU A 384 -10.62 -23.63 -49.28
CA GLU A 384 -11.54 -24.26 -50.23
C GLU A 384 -10.74 -25.25 -51.08
N VAL A 385 -10.95 -26.54 -50.79
CA VAL A 385 -10.50 -27.65 -51.62
C VAL A 385 -11.27 -27.58 -52.93
N ARG A 386 -10.65 -26.98 -53.95
CA ARG A 386 -11.10 -27.01 -55.34
C ARG A 386 -11.05 -28.47 -55.82
N GLN A 387 -12.19 -29.15 -55.84
CA GLN A 387 -12.34 -30.44 -56.52
C GLN A 387 -12.10 -30.24 -58.01
N ALA A 388 -11.08 -30.91 -58.52
CA ALA A 388 -10.87 -31.13 -59.95
C ALA A 388 -11.63 -32.41 -60.34
N GLU A 389 -12.73 -32.26 -61.08
CA GLU A 389 -13.34 -33.34 -61.85
C GLU A 389 -13.03 -33.10 -63.34
N GLY A 390 -12.20 -33.96 -63.94
CA GLY A 390 -12.37 -34.41 -65.32
C GLY A 390 -13.32 -35.62 -65.29
N GLU A 391 -14.02 -36.06 -66.32
CA GLU A 391 -13.92 -35.89 -67.77
C GLU A 391 -15.28 -36.31 -68.39
N GLU A 392 -15.41 -36.09 -69.70
CA GLU A 392 -16.35 -36.71 -70.68
C GLU A 392 -17.44 -35.80 -71.29
N GLY A 393 -17.20 -35.42 -72.55
CA GLY A 393 -18.24 -34.99 -73.51
C GLY A 393 -19.00 -36.19 -74.11
N PRO A 394 -19.92 -36.01 -75.08
CA PRO A 394 -19.62 -35.28 -76.33
C PRO A 394 -20.76 -34.44 -76.97
N ALA A 395 -20.30 -33.55 -77.86
CA ALA A 395 -20.90 -33.04 -79.10
C ALA A 395 -22.43 -33.05 -79.35
N SER A 396 -23.00 -31.86 -79.57
CA SER A 396 -23.70 -31.47 -80.82
C SER A 396 -24.20 -30.02 -80.76
N GLY A 397 -23.74 -29.15 -81.67
CA GLY A 397 -24.54 -28.00 -82.14
C GLY A 397 -25.29 -28.40 -83.43
N PRO A 398 -25.97 -27.50 -84.16
CA PRO A 398 -26.22 -26.07 -83.91
C PRO A 398 -27.72 -25.69 -84.09
N ALA A 399 -28.17 -24.50 -83.65
CA ALA A 399 -29.24 -23.75 -84.34
C ALA A 399 -29.46 -22.35 -83.76
N SER A 400 -29.40 -21.39 -84.67
CA SER A 400 -29.95 -20.03 -84.66
C SER A 400 -31.41 -19.93 -84.20
N GLY A 401 -31.75 -18.88 -83.45
CA GLY A 401 -33.14 -18.48 -83.21
C GLY A 401 -33.25 -17.22 -82.34
N GLN A 402 -33.55 -16.11 -82.99
CA GLN A 402 -33.76 -14.76 -82.44
C GLN A 402 -35.11 -14.61 -81.68
N PRO A 403 -35.52 -13.42 -81.18
CA PRO A 403 -36.12 -13.21 -79.84
C PRO A 403 -37.64 -12.90 -79.84
N ARG A 404 -38.26 -12.79 -78.64
CA ARG A 404 -39.43 -11.93 -78.28
C ARG A 404 -39.77 -12.14 -76.78
N VAL A 405 -39.78 -11.11 -75.93
CA VAL A 405 -40.88 -10.17 -75.59
C VAL A 405 -42.09 -10.83 -74.90
N GLY A 406 -42.47 -10.30 -73.72
CA GLY A 406 -43.74 -10.52 -73.01
C GLY A 406 -43.52 -10.85 -71.53
N GLU A 407 -43.50 -9.86 -70.63
CA GLU A 407 -44.65 -9.46 -69.78
C GLU A 407 -45.04 -10.52 -68.72
N SER A 408 -44.59 -10.30 -67.48
CA SER A 408 -45.34 -10.33 -66.21
C SER A 408 -44.36 -10.26 -65.04
#